data_AF-A0A8T3U7N5-F1
#
_entry.id   AF-A0A8T3U7N5-F1
#
_cell.length_a   1.000
_cell.length_b   1.000
_cell.length_c   1.000
_cell.angle_alpha   90.00
_cell.angle_beta   90.00
_cell.angle_gamma   90.00
#
_symmetry.space_group_name_H-M   'P 1'
#
loop_
_entity.id
_entity.type
_entity.pdbx_description
1 polymer ?
#
loop_
_entity_poly.entity_id
_entity_poly.type
_entity_poly.pdbx_seq_one_letter_code
_entity_poly.pdbx_strand_id
1 'polypeptide(L)'
;MFGKMKYVNKYLKEKVKEKKELFDYVYVNNFIREDEPISIVLKQGEAIKFKKDMKQYISYIKENLAKSFKDDDLSNKKKFAEENLEKKKKKIIEELNLTTKPMGFEVVEGAKGVFMLPVKNGKTLSKEEYEKLDQKEKVEYEKKSPQIQEKIFEVLTKIRGLEIEKEREMSTWKTTVASATLNVATRYLEQKYSENKKIVEYIGNVKRDILQNLNEFLESSHEEFEDKKRMPGMPQKENIMERYNVNIFVDNSRSETVPLIMDVDYSFENIFRKS
;
A
#
# COMPACT_ATOMS: atom_id res chain seq x y z
N MET A 1 21.92 55.15 3.00
CA MET A 1 21.16 53.97 3.45
C MET A 1 22.00 52.96 4.23
N PHE A 2 23.18 52.56 3.75
CA PHE A 2 24.02 51.52 4.39
C PHE A 2 24.46 51.80 5.85
N GLY A 3 24.71 53.06 6.22
CA GLY A 3 25.08 53.41 7.60
C GLY A 3 23.94 53.22 8.62
N LYS A 4 22.70 53.51 8.22
CA LYS A 4 21.51 53.32 9.07
C LYS A 4 21.25 51.82 9.31
N MET A 5 21.32 50.99 8.26
CA MET A 5 21.16 49.53 8.38
C MET A 5 22.23 48.89 9.27
N LYS A 6 23.51 49.29 9.15
CA LYS A 6 24.58 48.81 10.04
C LYS A 6 24.35 49.18 11.49
N TYR A 7 23.90 50.42 11.76
CA TYR A 7 23.57 50.87 13.11
C TYR A 7 22.41 50.08 13.71
N VAL A 8 21.32 49.90 12.96
CA VAL A 8 20.15 49.11 13.39
C VAL A 8 20.54 47.66 13.66
N ASN A 9 21.32 47.01 12.79
CA ASN A 9 21.78 45.64 13.01
C ASN A 9 22.63 45.51 14.27
N LYS A 10 23.55 46.45 14.51
CA LYS A 10 24.39 46.45 15.72
C LYS A 10 23.55 46.60 16.99
N TYR A 11 22.60 47.54 16.98
CA TYR A 11 21.68 47.76 18.08
C TYR A 11 20.81 46.52 18.36
N LEU A 12 20.22 45.92 17.33
CA LEU A 12 19.42 44.71 17.46
C LEU A 12 20.24 43.53 17.95
N LYS A 13 21.48 43.34 17.46
CA LYS A 13 22.41 42.30 17.93
C LYS A 13 22.72 42.41 19.41
N GLU A 14 22.77 43.63 19.96
CA GLU A 14 22.94 43.83 21.40
C GLU A 14 21.68 43.50 22.20
N LYS A 15 20.49 43.77 21.63
CA LYS A 15 19.19 43.48 22.27
C LYS A 15 18.80 42.01 22.25
N VAL A 16 19.19 41.25 21.24
CA VAL A 16 18.87 39.80 21.14
C VAL A 16 19.83 38.89 21.92
N LYS A 17 20.77 39.46 22.68
CA LYS A 17 21.64 38.71 23.60
C LYS A 17 20.88 38.08 24.77
N GLU A 18 19.67 38.58 25.08
CA GLU A 18 18.79 37.94 26.04
C GLU A 18 18.33 36.56 25.52
N LYS A 19 18.52 35.54 26.35
CA LYS A 19 18.20 34.15 26.02
C LYS A 19 16.67 33.98 25.92
N LYS A 20 16.16 33.97 24.70
CA LYS A 20 14.79 33.53 24.39
C LYS A 20 14.80 32.07 23.99
N GLU A 21 13.70 31.37 24.26
CA GLU A 21 13.51 30.02 23.74
C GLU A 21 13.50 30.06 22.21
N LEU A 22 14.34 29.22 21.61
CA LEU A 22 14.37 29.01 20.17
C LEU A 22 13.64 27.72 19.85
N PHE A 23 12.97 27.72 18.71
CA PHE A 23 12.21 26.58 18.22
C PHE A 23 12.70 26.19 16.84
N ASP A 24 12.69 24.90 16.57
CA ASP A 24 12.88 24.39 15.22
C ASP A 24 11.52 24.24 14.53
N TYR A 25 11.52 24.35 13.21
CA TYR A 25 10.32 24.22 12.39
C TYR A 25 10.56 23.20 11.31
N VAL A 26 9.64 22.24 11.18
CA VAL A 26 9.68 21.23 10.12
C VAL A 26 8.35 21.17 9.38
N TYR A 27 8.41 20.80 8.10
CA TYR A 27 7.26 20.36 7.32
C TYR A 27 7.31 18.85 7.16
N VAL A 28 6.17 18.22 7.35
CA VAL A 28 5.96 16.80 7.08
C VAL A 28 4.79 16.62 6.14
N ASN A 29 4.75 15.48 5.44
CA ASN A 29 3.68 15.22 4.50
C ASN A 29 2.32 15.11 5.21
N ASN A 30 1.27 15.48 4.48
CA ASN A 30 -0.11 15.31 4.91
C ASN A 30 -0.78 14.25 4.04
N PHE A 31 -0.90 13.03 4.59
CA PHE A 31 -1.47 11.87 3.89
C PHE A 31 -2.99 11.98 3.64
N ILE A 32 -3.66 13.02 4.14
CA ILE A 32 -5.09 13.26 3.91
C ILE A 32 -5.29 14.35 2.85
N ARG A 33 -4.42 15.38 2.85
CA ARG A 33 -4.43 16.50 1.91
C ARG A 33 -3.01 16.76 1.44
N GLU A 34 -2.62 16.10 0.34
CA GLU A 34 -1.23 16.09 -0.16
C GLU A 34 -0.69 17.49 -0.48
N ASP A 35 -1.56 18.45 -0.78
CA ASP A 35 -1.26 19.85 -1.07
C ASP A 35 -1.12 20.73 0.17
N GLU A 36 -1.42 20.21 1.37
CA GLU A 36 -1.39 20.95 2.64
C GLU A 36 -0.36 20.35 3.62
N PRO A 37 0.95 20.59 3.45
CA PRO A 37 1.97 20.03 4.34
C PRO A 37 1.79 20.50 5.79
N ILE A 38 2.06 19.61 6.75
CA ILE A 38 1.85 19.91 8.17
C ILE A 38 3.12 20.57 8.73
N SER A 39 2.96 21.79 9.26
CA SER A 39 4.01 22.45 10.03
C SER A 39 4.03 21.98 11.49
N ILE A 40 5.20 21.56 11.96
CA ILE A 40 5.47 21.12 13.33
C ILE A 40 6.57 21.99 13.93
N VAL A 41 6.30 22.49 15.15
CA VAL A 41 7.24 23.24 15.98
C VAL A 41 7.87 22.29 16.99
N LEU A 42 9.20 22.32 17.13
CA LEU A 42 9.96 21.52 18.09
C LEU A 42 10.87 22.40 18.94
N LYS A 43 11.36 21.88 20.07
CA LYS A 43 12.38 22.59 20.85
C LYS A 43 13.69 22.66 20.04
N GLN A 44 14.52 23.63 20.37
CA GLN A 44 15.83 23.82 19.74
C GLN A 44 16.64 22.52 19.59
N GLY A 45 17.05 22.21 18.36
CA GLY A 45 17.86 21.05 18.02
C GLY A 45 17.11 19.71 17.96
N GLU A 46 15.80 19.69 18.19
CA GLU A 46 14.99 18.48 18.07
C GLU A 46 14.60 18.16 16.62
N ALA A 47 14.59 19.12 15.69
CA ALA A 47 14.24 18.85 14.30
C ALA A 47 15.23 17.88 13.63
N ILE A 48 16.54 18.02 13.89
CA ILE A 48 17.56 17.09 13.38
C ILE A 48 17.35 15.69 13.96
N LYS A 49 17.05 15.61 15.27
CA LYS A 49 16.80 14.34 15.96
C LYS A 49 15.57 13.65 15.36
N PHE A 50 14.47 14.38 15.21
CA PHE A 50 13.23 13.86 14.66
C PHE A 50 13.38 13.39 13.21
N LYS A 51 14.06 14.17 12.36
CA LYS A 51 14.38 13.75 10.99
C LYS A 51 15.19 12.45 10.95
N LYS A 52 16.19 12.31 11.83
CA LYS A 52 17.01 11.10 11.92
C LYS A 52 16.19 9.90 12.41
N ASP A 53 15.39 10.09 13.47
CA ASP A 53 14.57 9.03 14.04
C ASP A 53 13.51 8.53 13.06
N MET A 54 12.86 9.43 12.31
CA MET A 54 11.92 9.06 11.24
C MET A 54 12.61 8.25 10.15
N LYS A 55 13.81 8.66 9.69
CA LYS A 55 14.58 7.88 8.71
C LYS A 55 14.89 6.47 9.23
N GLN A 56 15.34 6.36 10.48
CA GLN A 56 15.63 5.07 11.11
C GLN A 56 14.38 4.21 11.27
N TYR A 57 13.26 4.81 11.66
CA TYR A 57 11.96 4.14 11.77
C TYR A 57 11.53 3.54 10.42
N ILE A 58 11.55 4.34 9.34
CA ILE A 58 11.16 3.85 8.01
C ILE A 58 12.08 2.73 7.53
N SER A 59 13.40 2.88 7.68
CA SER A 59 14.36 1.82 7.34
C SER A 59 14.13 0.54 8.15
N TYR A 60 13.86 0.66 9.44
CA TYR A 60 13.57 -0.48 10.31
C TYR A 60 12.28 -1.20 9.90
N ILE A 61 11.20 -0.46 9.66
CA ILE A 61 9.92 -1.05 9.21
C ILE A 61 10.09 -1.76 7.87
N LYS A 62 10.79 -1.14 6.92
CA LYS A 62 11.11 -1.71 5.61
C LYS A 62 11.80 -3.06 5.73
N GLU A 63 12.86 -3.14 6.53
CA GLU A 63 13.62 -4.38 6.72
C GLU A 63 12.76 -5.47 7.40
N ASN A 64 12.03 -5.12 8.45
CA ASN A 64 11.25 -6.10 9.21
C ASN A 64 10.04 -6.62 8.44
N LEU A 65 9.32 -5.75 7.70
CA LEU A 65 8.24 -6.19 6.83
C LEU A 65 8.75 -7.11 5.73
N ALA A 66 9.85 -6.76 5.07
CA ALA A 66 10.44 -7.60 4.03
C ALA A 66 10.83 -8.98 4.57
N LYS A 67 11.31 -9.08 5.81
CA LYS A 67 11.56 -10.38 6.48
C LYS A 67 10.27 -11.13 6.75
N SER A 68 9.28 -10.50 7.39
CA SER A 68 8.00 -11.13 7.75
C SER A 68 7.23 -11.70 6.55
N PHE A 69 7.42 -11.15 5.34
CA PHE A 69 6.78 -11.64 4.12
C PHE A 69 7.66 -12.54 3.26
N LYS A 70 8.97 -12.64 3.53
CA LYS A 70 9.86 -13.63 2.90
C LYS A 70 9.81 -14.98 3.57
N ASP A 71 9.31 -15.05 4.80
CA ASP A 71 9.20 -16.31 5.54
C ASP A 71 8.26 -17.31 4.84
N ASP A 72 8.58 -18.60 5.00
CA ASP A 72 7.83 -19.74 4.46
C ASP A 72 6.33 -19.68 4.79
N ASP A 73 5.96 -19.00 5.86
CA ASP A 73 4.58 -18.80 6.32
C ASP A 73 3.69 -18.11 5.27
N LEU A 74 4.17 -17.09 4.55
CA LEU A 74 3.36 -16.44 3.51
C LEU A 74 3.10 -17.41 2.34
N SER A 75 4.14 -18.13 1.92
CA SER A 75 4.07 -19.11 0.83
C SER A 75 3.11 -20.25 1.20
N ASN A 76 3.24 -20.79 2.41
CA ASN A 76 2.39 -21.84 2.94
C ASN A 76 0.94 -21.37 3.10
N LYS A 77 0.70 -20.15 3.59
CA LYS A 77 -0.64 -19.57 3.73
C LYS A 77 -1.31 -19.40 2.36
N LYS A 78 -0.57 -18.91 1.37
CA LYS A 78 -1.04 -18.77 -0.02
C LYS A 78 -1.40 -20.14 -0.60
N LYS A 79 -0.52 -21.13 -0.45
CA LYS A 79 -0.75 -22.49 -0.93
C LYS A 79 -1.99 -23.11 -0.29
N PHE A 80 -2.13 -23.01 1.03
CA PHE A 80 -3.29 -23.53 1.76
C PHE A 80 -4.61 -22.86 1.33
N ALA A 81 -4.59 -21.53 1.14
CA ALA A 81 -5.76 -20.80 0.65
C ALA A 81 -6.15 -21.24 -0.77
N GLU A 82 -5.17 -21.48 -1.65
CA GLU A 82 -5.40 -21.98 -3.00
C GLU A 82 -5.97 -23.41 -2.99
N GLU A 83 -5.37 -24.32 -2.23
CA GLU A 83 -5.84 -25.70 -2.09
C GLU A 83 -7.28 -25.77 -1.54
N ASN A 84 -7.63 -24.89 -0.61
CA ASN A 84 -9.00 -24.81 -0.09
C ASN A 84 -9.99 -24.27 -1.11
N LEU A 85 -9.59 -23.26 -1.90
CA LEU A 85 -10.41 -22.75 -2.99
C LEU A 85 -10.69 -23.85 -4.02
N GLU A 86 -9.65 -24.57 -4.45
CA GLU A 86 -9.76 -25.67 -5.42
C GLU A 86 -10.65 -26.81 -4.89
N LYS A 87 -10.54 -27.19 -3.60
CA LYS A 87 -11.45 -28.16 -2.98
C LYS A 87 -12.91 -27.69 -3.00
N LYS A 88 -13.17 -26.41 -2.68
CA LYS A 88 -14.52 -25.85 -2.70
C LYS A 88 -15.08 -25.80 -4.14
N LYS A 89 -14.28 -25.37 -5.12
CA LYS A 89 -14.65 -25.37 -6.55
C LYS A 89 -15.05 -26.76 -7.03
N LYS A 90 -14.20 -27.76 -6.78
CA LYS A 90 -14.46 -29.16 -7.15
C LYS A 90 -15.77 -29.66 -6.56
N LYS A 91 -16.02 -29.41 -5.27
CA LYS A 91 -17.26 -29.81 -4.61
C LYS A 91 -18.50 -29.17 -5.24
N ILE A 92 -18.45 -27.88 -5.57
CA ILE A 92 -19.56 -27.17 -6.22
C ILE A 92 -19.86 -27.76 -7.61
N ILE A 93 -18.82 -28.10 -8.38
CA ILE A 93 -18.98 -28.74 -9.70
C ILE A 93 -19.52 -30.17 -9.56
N GLU A 94 -19.07 -30.94 -8.57
CA GLU A 94 -19.61 -32.26 -8.25
C GLU A 94 -21.10 -32.17 -7.90
N GLU A 95 -21.50 -31.21 -7.07
CA GLU A 95 -22.91 -30.96 -6.70
C GLU A 95 -23.75 -30.54 -7.92
N LEU A 96 -23.21 -29.70 -8.82
CA LEU A 96 -23.89 -29.33 -10.06
C LEU A 96 -24.15 -30.57 -10.92
N ASN A 97 -23.14 -31.43 -11.08
CA ASN A 97 -23.20 -32.65 -11.88
C ASN A 97 -24.23 -33.68 -11.38
N LEU A 98 -24.59 -33.66 -10.09
CA LEU A 98 -25.69 -34.49 -9.57
C LEU A 98 -27.04 -34.15 -10.24
N THR A 99 -27.20 -32.90 -10.70
CA THR A 99 -28.43 -32.44 -11.37
C THR A 99 -28.30 -32.40 -12.89
N THR A 100 -27.12 -32.07 -13.44
CA THR A 100 -26.95 -31.94 -14.89
C THR A 100 -26.76 -33.28 -15.58
N LYS A 101 -26.09 -34.27 -14.95
CA LYS A 101 -25.86 -35.59 -15.57
C LYS A 101 -27.16 -36.33 -15.90
N PRO A 102 -28.16 -36.38 -15.00
CA PRO A 102 -29.49 -36.93 -15.32
C PRO A 102 -30.21 -36.19 -16.45
N MET A 103 -29.89 -34.90 -16.66
CA MET A 103 -30.42 -34.08 -17.75
C MET A 103 -29.65 -34.25 -19.08
N GLY A 104 -28.63 -35.12 -19.12
CA GLY A 104 -27.82 -35.40 -20.30
C GLY A 104 -26.61 -34.49 -20.46
N PHE A 105 -26.13 -33.83 -19.40
CA PHE A 105 -24.97 -32.94 -19.47
C PHE A 105 -24.00 -33.14 -18.31
N GLU A 106 -22.71 -33.17 -18.61
CA GLU A 106 -21.65 -33.12 -17.62
C GLU A 106 -20.93 -31.78 -17.72
N VAL A 107 -20.72 -31.16 -16.58
CA VAL A 107 -20.02 -29.89 -16.43
C VAL A 107 -18.61 -30.18 -15.94
N VAL A 108 -17.62 -29.72 -16.69
CA VAL A 108 -16.20 -29.94 -16.41
C VAL A 108 -15.46 -28.62 -16.31
N GLU A 109 -14.48 -28.56 -15.41
CA GLU A 109 -13.52 -27.45 -15.37
C GLU A 109 -12.48 -27.64 -16.47
N GLY A 110 -12.13 -26.55 -17.15
CA GLY A 110 -11.02 -26.50 -18.09
C GLY A 110 -10.17 -25.26 -17.88
N ALA A 111 -9.07 -25.16 -18.62
CA ALA A 111 -8.05 -24.14 -18.42
C ALA A 111 -8.56 -22.68 -18.55
N LYS A 112 -9.71 -22.46 -19.19
CA LYS A 112 -10.33 -21.15 -19.43
C LYS A 112 -11.77 -21.07 -18.92
N GLY A 113 -12.08 -21.77 -17.83
CA GLY A 113 -13.39 -21.73 -17.19
C GLY A 113 -14.12 -23.07 -17.26
N VAL A 114 -15.45 -23.02 -17.24
CA VAL A 114 -16.29 -24.20 -17.10
C VAL A 114 -16.93 -24.55 -18.45
N PHE A 115 -16.90 -25.83 -18.82
CA PHE A 115 -17.45 -26.36 -20.06
C PHE A 115 -18.61 -27.32 -19.79
N MET A 116 -19.63 -27.25 -20.63
CA MET A 116 -20.77 -28.15 -20.61
C MET A 116 -20.66 -29.14 -21.77
N LEU A 117 -20.67 -30.43 -21.47
CA LEU A 117 -20.54 -31.51 -22.43
C LEU A 117 -21.81 -32.37 -22.45
N PRO A 118 -22.39 -32.67 -23.62
CA PRO A 118 -23.50 -33.62 -23.73
C PRO A 118 -23.09 -35.02 -23.27
N VAL A 119 -24.01 -35.78 -22.68
CA VAL A 119 -23.78 -37.13 -22.16
C VAL A 119 -24.77 -38.12 -22.76
N LYS A 120 -24.25 -39.19 -23.38
CA LYS A 120 -25.05 -40.29 -23.93
C LYS A 120 -24.50 -41.62 -23.40
N ASN A 121 -25.38 -42.51 -22.94
CA ASN A 121 -25.00 -43.82 -22.36
C ASN A 121 -23.93 -43.72 -21.25
N GLY A 122 -23.99 -42.66 -20.43
CA GLY A 122 -23.07 -42.42 -19.32
C GLY A 122 -21.67 -41.93 -19.73
N LYS A 123 -21.44 -41.59 -21.00
CA LYS A 123 -20.19 -41.02 -21.49
C LYS A 123 -20.42 -39.64 -22.09
N THR A 124 -19.46 -38.73 -21.88
CA THR A 124 -19.45 -37.42 -22.55
C THR A 124 -19.22 -37.60 -24.04
N LEU A 125 -19.89 -36.78 -24.85
CA LEU A 125 -19.74 -36.74 -26.29
C LEU A 125 -18.70 -35.70 -26.69
N SER A 126 -17.78 -36.08 -27.59
CA SER A 126 -16.95 -35.13 -28.31
C SER A 126 -17.79 -34.31 -29.30
N LYS A 127 -17.22 -33.21 -29.81
CA LYS A 127 -17.86 -32.42 -30.86
C LYS A 127 -18.21 -33.27 -32.09
N GLU A 128 -17.31 -34.17 -32.50
CA GLU A 128 -17.50 -35.05 -33.66
C GLU A 128 -18.59 -36.11 -33.41
N GLU A 129 -18.70 -36.62 -32.19
CA GLU A 129 -19.73 -37.58 -31.81
C GLU A 129 -21.11 -36.93 -31.71
N TYR A 130 -21.16 -35.70 -31.18
CA TYR A 130 -22.38 -34.89 -31.17
C TYR A 130 -22.89 -34.60 -32.59
N GLU A 131 -21.99 -34.31 -33.53
CA GLU A 131 -22.38 -34.02 -34.91
C GLU A 131 -22.99 -35.23 -35.64
N LYS A 132 -22.65 -36.45 -35.22
CA LYS A 132 -23.20 -37.70 -35.76
C LYS A 132 -24.58 -38.07 -35.21
N LEU A 133 -25.06 -37.36 -34.18
CA LEU A 133 -26.40 -37.56 -33.64
C LEU A 133 -27.47 -37.21 -34.67
N ASP A 134 -28.62 -37.88 -34.59
CA ASP A 134 -29.75 -37.52 -35.41
C ASP A 134 -30.35 -36.16 -34.99
N GLN A 135 -31.18 -35.59 -35.86
CA GLN A 135 -31.72 -34.25 -35.63
C GLN A 135 -32.70 -34.20 -34.45
N LYS A 136 -33.35 -35.31 -34.09
CA LYS A 136 -34.25 -35.37 -32.94
C LYS A 136 -33.47 -35.32 -31.63
N GLU A 137 -32.36 -36.06 -31.55
CA GLU A 137 -31.46 -36.07 -30.39
C GLU A 137 -30.80 -34.69 -30.20
N LYS A 138 -30.34 -34.05 -31.28
CA LYS A 138 -29.77 -32.68 -31.20
C LYS A 138 -30.79 -31.69 -30.63
N VAL A 139 -32.05 -31.73 -31.08
CA VAL A 139 -33.14 -30.85 -30.59
C VAL A 139 -33.45 -31.09 -29.11
N GLU A 140 -33.36 -32.34 -28.61
CA GLU A 140 -33.53 -32.66 -27.18
C GLU A 140 -32.46 -31.99 -26.31
N TYR A 141 -31.19 -32.02 -26.73
CA TYR A 141 -30.11 -31.34 -26.02
C TYR A 141 -30.28 -29.82 -26.07
N GLU A 142 -30.62 -29.26 -27.23
CA GLU A 142 -30.85 -27.82 -27.40
C GLU A 142 -31.96 -27.29 -26.49
N LYS A 143 -33.06 -28.05 -26.32
CA LYS A 143 -34.16 -27.66 -25.43
C LYS A 143 -33.78 -27.62 -23.95
N LYS A 144 -32.90 -28.53 -23.51
CA LYS A 144 -32.46 -28.64 -22.11
C LYS A 144 -31.30 -27.70 -21.78
N SER A 145 -30.54 -27.27 -22.80
CA SER A 145 -29.33 -26.46 -22.64
C SER A 145 -29.54 -25.15 -21.86
N PRO A 146 -30.60 -24.35 -22.07
CA PRO A 146 -30.80 -23.09 -21.33
C PRO A 146 -30.90 -23.29 -19.81
N GLN A 147 -31.61 -24.33 -19.36
CA GLN A 147 -31.76 -24.64 -17.94
C GLN A 147 -30.42 -25.02 -17.29
N ILE A 148 -29.55 -25.71 -18.03
CA ILE A 148 -28.21 -26.07 -17.56
C ILE A 148 -27.30 -24.84 -17.53
N GLN A 149 -27.40 -23.97 -18.55
CA GLN A 149 -26.63 -22.72 -18.60
C GLN A 149 -26.96 -21.80 -17.41
N GLU A 150 -28.23 -21.69 -17.03
CA GLU A 150 -28.64 -20.93 -15.84
C GLU A 150 -27.98 -21.49 -14.56
N LYS A 151 -28.02 -22.80 -14.36
CA LYS A 151 -27.35 -23.46 -13.22
C LYS A 151 -25.83 -23.25 -13.23
N ILE A 152 -25.20 -23.31 -14.40
CA ILE A 152 -23.77 -23.02 -14.55
C ILE A 152 -23.47 -21.57 -14.14
N PHE A 153 -24.30 -20.62 -14.56
CA PHE A 153 -24.13 -19.21 -14.21
C PHE A 153 -24.22 -18.96 -12.69
N GLU A 154 -25.18 -19.58 -12.02
CA GLU A 154 -25.28 -19.54 -10.56
C GLU A 154 -24.02 -20.09 -9.87
N VAL A 155 -23.51 -21.21 -10.36
CA VAL A 155 -22.29 -21.84 -9.85
C VAL A 155 -21.06 -20.97 -10.08
N LEU A 156 -20.90 -20.38 -11.28
CA LEU A 156 -19.80 -19.46 -11.58
C LEU A 156 -19.84 -18.23 -10.67
N THR A 157 -21.03 -17.73 -10.37
CA THR A 157 -21.21 -16.62 -9.42
C THR A 157 -20.73 -17.00 -8.02
N LYS A 158 -21.08 -18.21 -7.54
CA LYS A 158 -20.59 -18.74 -6.25
C LYS A 158 -19.07 -18.88 -6.23
N ILE A 159 -18.49 -19.44 -7.30
CA ILE A 159 -17.03 -19.60 -7.42
C ILE A 159 -16.32 -18.24 -7.37
N ARG A 160 -16.83 -17.25 -8.12
CA ARG A 160 -16.27 -15.90 -8.08
C ARG A 160 -16.39 -15.25 -6.70
N GLY A 161 -17.47 -15.51 -5.98
CA GLY A 161 -17.62 -15.10 -4.58
C GLY A 161 -16.52 -15.67 -3.68
N LEU A 162 -16.20 -16.96 -3.82
CA LEU A 162 -15.11 -17.61 -3.08
C LEU A 162 -13.73 -17.05 -3.43
N GLU A 163 -13.48 -16.70 -4.68
CA GLU A 163 -12.23 -16.06 -5.11
C GLU A 163 -12.06 -14.68 -4.45
N ILE A 164 -13.11 -13.85 -4.46
CA ILE A 164 -13.12 -12.54 -3.78
C ILE A 164 -12.91 -12.71 -2.27
N GLU A 165 -13.56 -13.70 -1.65
CA GLU A 165 -13.38 -14.00 -0.22
C GLU A 165 -11.93 -14.38 0.08
N LYS A 166 -11.32 -15.27 -0.71
CA LYS A 166 -9.91 -15.65 -0.57
C LYS A 166 -8.97 -14.44 -0.66
N GLU A 167 -9.19 -13.56 -1.63
CA GLU A 167 -8.39 -12.34 -1.78
C GLU A 167 -8.53 -11.40 -0.57
N ARG A 168 -9.75 -11.23 -0.05
CA ARG A 168 -10.01 -10.43 1.15
C ARG A 168 -9.37 -11.02 2.40
N GLU A 169 -9.45 -12.34 2.59
CA GLU A 169 -8.80 -13.04 3.70
C GLU A 169 -7.28 -12.86 3.63
N MET A 170 -6.70 -13.02 2.43
CA MET A 170 -5.27 -12.83 2.21
C MET A 170 -4.83 -11.40 2.49
N SER A 171 -5.59 -10.41 2.01
CA SER A 171 -5.32 -8.99 2.28
C SER A 171 -5.40 -8.68 3.77
N THR A 172 -6.46 -9.15 4.45
CA THR A 172 -6.64 -8.94 5.90
C THR A 172 -5.50 -9.55 6.71
N TRP A 173 -5.09 -10.76 6.35
CA TRP A 173 -3.95 -11.43 6.98
C TRP A 173 -2.66 -10.63 6.80
N LYS A 174 -2.36 -10.17 5.57
CA LYS A 174 -1.19 -9.33 5.29
C LYS A 174 -1.21 -8.04 6.13
N THR A 175 -2.34 -7.33 6.16
CA THR A 175 -2.48 -6.12 6.98
C THR A 175 -2.31 -6.41 8.47
N THR A 176 -2.76 -7.58 8.95
CA THR A 176 -2.62 -7.99 10.35
C THR A 176 -1.16 -8.23 10.72
N VAL A 177 -0.44 -9.01 9.90
CA VAL A 177 0.99 -9.26 10.06
C VAL A 177 1.76 -7.95 10.02
N ALA A 178 1.53 -7.11 9.00
CA ALA A 178 2.18 -5.82 8.89
C ALA A 178 1.90 -4.93 10.10
N SER A 179 0.64 -4.81 10.52
CA SER A 179 0.26 -4.01 11.70
C SER A 179 0.98 -4.48 12.96
N ALA A 180 1.08 -5.80 13.18
CA ALA A 180 1.83 -6.37 14.29
C ALA A 180 3.32 -5.99 14.23
N THR A 181 3.95 -6.09 13.05
CA THR A 181 5.34 -5.70 12.83
C THR A 181 5.57 -4.20 13.07
N LEU A 182 4.65 -3.33 12.64
CA LEU A 182 4.76 -1.88 12.85
C LEU A 182 4.55 -1.46 14.30
N ASN A 183 3.71 -2.16 15.06
CA ASN A 183 3.21 -1.70 16.35
C ASN A 183 4.31 -1.34 17.35
N VAL A 184 5.35 -2.18 17.47
CA VAL A 184 6.40 -1.99 18.48
C VAL A 184 7.21 -0.72 18.18
N ALA A 185 7.72 -0.60 16.95
CA ALA A 185 8.53 0.56 16.56
C ALA A 185 7.72 1.86 16.55
N THR A 186 6.45 1.78 16.14
CA THR A 186 5.55 2.95 16.13
C THR A 186 5.31 3.46 17.54
N ARG A 187 4.93 2.57 18.47
CA ARG A 187 4.69 2.94 19.88
C ARG A 187 5.93 3.51 20.55
N TYR A 188 7.10 2.94 20.27
CA TYR A 188 8.36 3.47 20.78
C TYR A 188 8.58 4.93 20.36
N LEU A 189 8.34 5.24 19.08
CA LEU A 189 8.53 6.58 18.54
C LEU A 189 7.44 7.55 19.05
N GLU A 190 6.18 7.11 19.12
CA GLU A 190 5.08 7.89 19.72
C GLU A 190 5.36 8.24 21.18
N GLN A 191 5.86 7.30 21.97
CA GLN A 191 6.21 7.52 23.37
C GLN A 191 7.35 8.53 23.52
N LYS A 192 8.39 8.40 22.68
CA LYS A 192 9.54 9.33 22.65
C LYS A 192 9.12 10.78 22.39
N TYR A 193 8.09 10.99 21.58
CA TYR A 193 7.58 12.31 21.20
C TYR A 193 6.23 12.67 21.82
N SER A 194 5.86 12.00 22.91
CA SER A 194 4.52 12.11 23.54
C SER A 194 4.13 13.54 23.97
N GLU A 195 5.09 14.41 24.23
CA GLU A 195 4.85 15.83 24.55
C GLU A 195 4.34 16.64 23.34
N ASN A 196 4.60 16.19 22.11
CA ASN A 196 4.21 16.89 20.88
C ASN A 196 3.12 16.13 20.12
N LYS A 197 1.87 16.53 20.33
CA LYS A 197 0.68 15.89 19.72
C LYS A 197 0.74 15.81 18.20
N LYS A 198 1.28 16.84 17.51
CA LYS A 198 1.39 16.84 16.05
C LYS A 198 2.37 15.78 15.55
N ILE A 199 3.47 15.54 16.27
CA ILE A 199 4.42 14.47 15.93
C ILE A 199 3.76 13.10 16.12
N VAL A 200 3.09 12.89 17.26
CA VAL A 200 2.39 11.62 17.55
C VAL A 200 1.34 11.33 16.47
N GLU A 201 0.53 12.34 16.11
CA GLU A 201 -0.46 12.22 15.05
C GLU A 201 0.19 11.89 13.69
N TYR A 202 1.29 12.57 13.33
CA TYR A 202 2.02 12.28 12.11
C TYR A 202 2.55 10.84 12.07
N ILE A 203 3.16 10.35 13.16
CA ILE A 203 3.65 8.97 13.25
C ILE A 203 2.50 7.96 13.07
N GLY A 204 1.34 8.22 13.68
CA GLY A 204 0.14 7.40 13.48
C GLY A 204 -0.37 7.42 12.04
N ASN A 205 -0.31 8.59 11.38
CA ASN A 205 -0.67 8.73 9.97
C ASN A 205 0.30 8.00 9.05
N VAL A 206 1.61 8.07 9.30
CA VAL A 206 2.64 7.27 8.60
C VAL A 206 2.33 5.78 8.69
N LYS A 207 2.04 5.27 9.90
CA LYS A 207 1.67 3.86 10.07
C LYS A 207 0.44 3.49 9.23
N ARG A 208 -0.60 4.32 9.23
CA ARG A 208 -1.83 4.07 8.47
C ARG A 208 -1.55 4.04 6.97
N ASP A 209 -0.77 4.99 6.50
CA ASP A 209 -0.39 5.11 5.09
C ASP A 209 0.44 3.91 4.62
N ILE A 210 1.40 3.42 5.42
CA ILE A 210 2.16 2.20 5.12
C ILE A 210 1.22 0.98 5.01
N LEU A 211 0.22 0.86 5.89
CA LEU A 211 -0.73 -0.26 5.86
C LEU A 211 -1.68 -0.21 4.66
N GLN A 212 -2.10 0.99 4.25
CA GLN A 212 -2.94 1.18 3.07
C GLN A 212 -2.18 0.91 1.77
N ASN A 213 -0.89 1.24 1.74
CA ASN A 213 -0.01 1.09 0.58
C ASN A 213 1.01 -0.03 0.73
N LEU A 214 0.63 -1.11 1.46
CA LEU A 214 1.56 -2.16 1.86
C LEU A 214 2.27 -2.84 0.68
N ASN A 215 1.56 -3.11 -0.42
CA ASN A 215 2.16 -3.76 -1.58
C ASN A 215 3.26 -2.89 -2.21
N GLU A 216 3.00 -1.59 -2.41
CA GLU A 216 3.96 -0.65 -2.98
C GLU A 216 5.14 -0.38 -2.03
N PHE A 217 4.88 -0.33 -0.73
CA PHE A 217 5.92 -0.24 0.30
C PHE A 217 6.84 -1.49 0.31
N LEU A 218 6.28 -2.68 0.06
CA LEU A 218 7.08 -3.91 -0.08
C LEU A 218 7.86 -3.94 -1.41
N GLU A 219 7.27 -3.52 -2.52
CA GLU A 219 7.96 -3.44 -3.83
C GLU A 219 9.18 -2.52 -3.79
N SER A 220 9.04 -1.32 -3.22
CA SER A 220 10.15 -0.37 -3.03
C SER A 220 11.24 -0.88 -2.07
N SER A 221 10.98 -1.96 -1.32
CA SER A 221 12.01 -2.67 -0.55
C SER A 221 12.93 -3.56 -1.39
N HIS A 222 12.48 -3.94 -2.59
CA HIS A 222 13.25 -4.74 -3.52
C HIS A 222 14.07 -3.90 -4.50
N GLU A 223 13.63 -2.67 -4.80
CA GLU A 223 14.23 -1.80 -5.83
C GLU A 223 15.57 -1.14 -5.42
N GLU A 224 15.88 -1.00 -4.13
CA GLU A 224 17.18 -0.43 -3.68
C GLU A 224 18.39 -1.32 -4.05
N PHE A 225 18.17 -2.60 -4.37
CA PHE A 225 19.24 -3.48 -4.87
C PHE A 225 19.51 -3.33 -6.39
N GLU A 226 18.67 -2.60 -7.13
CA GLU A 226 18.79 -2.42 -8.59
C GLU A 226 19.06 -0.96 -9.03
N ASP A 227 19.62 -0.12 -8.16
CA ASP A 227 19.97 1.29 -8.48
C ASP A 227 21.17 1.45 -9.46
N LYS A 228 21.44 0.43 -10.29
CA LYS A 228 22.51 0.41 -11.30
C LYS A 228 22.05 0.43 -12.76
N LYS A 229 20.75 0.50 -13.06
CA LYS A 229 20.26 0.61 -14.45
C LYS A 229 19.26 1.77 -14.62
N ARG A 230 19.77 2.98 -14.46
CA ARG A 230 19.05 4.21 -14.83
C ARG A 230 19.07 4.34 -16.36
N MET A 231 17.94 4.15 -17.03
CA MET A 231 17.77 4.45 -18.45
C MET A 231 17.11 5.83 -18.63
N PRO A 232 17.66 6.73 -19.47
CA PRO A 232 17.02 8.01 -19.76
C PRO A 232 15.68 7.81 -20.49
N GLY A 233 14.61 8.48 -20.04
CA GLY A 233 13.33 8.57 -20.76
C GLY A 233 12.18 7.71 -20.24
N MET A 234 12.37 6.87 -19.22
CA MET A 234 11.25 6.24 -18.50
C MET A 234 10.73 7.17 -17.40
N PRO A 235 9.40 7.30 -17.24
CA PRO A 235 8.82 7.98 -16.08
C PRO A 235 9.31 7.26 -14.82
N GLN A 236 10.00 7.98 -13.94
CA GLN A 236 10.42 7.46 -12.65
C GLN A 236 9.16 7.14 -11.84
N LYS A 237 9.07 5.91 -11.32
CA LYS A 237 8.13 5.61 -10.25
C LYS A 237 8.61 6.42 -9.06
N GLU A 238 7.78 7.34 -8.57
CA GLU A 238 8.12 8.15 -7.39
C GLU A 238 8.45 7.21 -6.23
N ASN A 239 9.57 7.49 -5.55
CA ASN A 239 9.97 6.64 -4.44
C ASN A 239 9.00 6.88 -3.28
N ILE A 240 8.12 5.90 -3.04
CA ILE A 240 7.16 5.90 -1.94
C ILE A 240 7.79 6.19 -0.57
N MET A 241 9.10 6.03 -0.41
CA MET A 241 9.80 6.34 0.85
C MET A 241 9.94 7.84 1.09
N GLU A 242 9.97 8.67 0.03
CA GLU A 242 10.21 10.11 0.15
C GLU A 242 9.08 10.84 0.87
N ARG A 243 7.84 10.33 0.74
CA ARG A 243 6.66 10.91 1.39
C ARG A 243 6.67 10.82 2.92
N TYR A 244 7.60 10.07 3.51
CA TYR A 244 7.77 9.97 4.98
C TYR A 244 8.87 10.88 5.52
N ASN A 245 9.56 11.63 4.65
CA ASN A 245 10.65 12.50 5.06
C ASN A 245 10.17 13.67 5.93
N VAL A 246 11.07 14.11 6.81
CA VAL A 246 10.92 15.33 7.59
C VAL A 246 11.77 16.43 6.94
N ASN A 247 11.12 17.49 6.47
CA ASN A 247 11.77 18.63 5.84
C ASN A 247 12.01 19.72 6.89
N ILE A 248 13.28 20.00 7.20
CA ILE A 248 13.62 21.01 8.20
C ILE A 248 13.57 22.38 7.53
N PHE A 249 12.68 23.25 7.99
CA PHE A 249 12.53 24.61 7.49
C PHE A 249 13.39 25.60 8.29
N VAL A 250 13.45 25.43 9.61
CA VAL A 250 14.31 26.20 10.50
C VAL A 250 15.01 25.26 11.47
N ASP A 251 16.34 25.35 11.50
CA ASP A 251 17.21 24.63 12.43
C ASP A 251 17.92 25.65 13.33
N ASN A 252 17.59 25.63 14.62
CA ASN A 252 18.26 26.47 15.62
C ASN A 252 19.27 25.68 16.48
N SER A 253 19.65 24.46 16.11
CA SER A 253 20.55 23.60 16.90
C SER A 253 21.90 24.24 17.25
N ARG A 254 22.38 25.18 16.43
CA ARG A 254 23.66 25.91 16.62
C ARG A 254 23.47 27.38 17.01
N SER A 255 22.23 27.82 17.23
CA SER A 255 21.90 29.21 17.51
C SER A 255 22.00 29.51 19.01
N GLU A 256 22.92 30.38 19.42
CA GLU A 256 23.04 30.79 20.82
C GLU A 256 22.09 31.94 21.20
N THR A 257 21.63 32.69 20.20
CA THR A 257 20.78 33.88 20.33
C THR A 257 19.71 33.88 19.25
N VAL A 258 18.71 34.77 19.38
CA VAL A 258 17.67 34.90 18.36
C VAL A 258 18.30 35.28 17.01
N PRO A 259 18.08 34.49 15.95
CA PRO A 259 18.68 34.77 14.65
C PRO A 259 18.13 36.09 14.08
N LEU A 260 19.04 37.00 13.74
CA LEU A 260 18.73 38.26 13.06
C LEU A 260 19.06 38.12 11.58
N ILE A 261 18.01 38.03 10.76
CA ILE A 261 18.13 37.95 9.30
C ILE A 261 17.78 39.33 8.73
N MET A 262 18.71 39.91 7.96
CA MET A 262 18.44 41.11 7.18
C MET A 262 18.53 40.75 5.71
N ASP A 263 17.40 40.81 5.03
CA ASP A 263 17.33 40.70 3.58
C ASP A 263 17.18 42.08 2.96
N VAL A 264 17.96 42.30 1.90
CA VAL A 264 17.90 43.51 1.06
C VAL A 264 17.18 43.24 -0.26
N ASP A 265 16.95 41.97 -0.59
CA ASP A 265 16.12 41.53 -1.70
C ASP A 265 14.78 41.03 -1.15
N TYR A 266 13.71 41.75 -1.51
CA TYR A 266 12.34 41.44 -1.10
C TYR A 266 11.57 40.67 -2.18
N SER A 267 12.29 40.09 -3.16
CA SER A 267 11.69 39.23 -4.17
C SER A 267 10.93 38.07 -3.51
N PHE A 268 9.84 37.65 -4.17
CA PHE A 268 9.04 36.51 -3.71
C PHE A 268 9.89 35.24 -3.55
N GLU A 269 10.83 35.03 -4.47
CA GLU A 269 11.75 33.89 -4.42
C GLU A 269 12.65 33.96 -3.17
N ASN A 270 13.25 35.12 -2.86
CA ASN A 270 14.13 35.22 -1.69
C ASN A 270 13.37 35.06 -0.36
N ILE A 271 12.13 35.57 -0.28
CA ILE A 271 11.34 35.53 0.97
C ILE A 271 10.69 34.17 1.20
N PHE A 272 10.16 33.51 0.17
CA PHE A 272 9.32 32.31 0.32
C PHE A 272 9.99 31.02 -0.18
N ARG A 273 11.12 31.11 -0.89
CA ARG A 273 11.82 29.96 -1.45
C ARG A 273 13.21 29.87 -0.82
N LYS A 274 13.34 29.08 0.25
CA LYS A 274 14.66 28.59 0.68
C LYS A 274 14.71 27.07 0.55
N SER A 275 15.68 26.65 -0.25
CA SER A 275 16.09 25.28 -0.61
C SER A 275 16.33 24.38 0.59
#